data_AF-A0A0S3SYV0-F1
#
_entry.id   AF-A0A0S3SYV0-F1
#
_cell.length_a   1.000
_cell.length_b   1.000
_cell.length_c   1.000
_cell.angle_alpha   90.00
_cell.angle_beta   90.00
_cell.angle_gamma   90.00
#
_symmetry.space_group_name_H-M   'P 1'
#
loop_
_entity.id
_entity.type
_entity.pdbx_description
1 polymer ?
#
loop_
_entity_poly.entity_id
_entity_poly.type
_entity_poly.pdbx_seq_one_letter_code
_entity_poly.pdbx_strand_id
1 'polypeptide(L)'
;MDSWTELKGAIAEGGIAFNRIYGMNIFEYSAVDPTFNYGLNKVMFNTTTIVTNRVLELYDGFKNINRLVDVGGGWSWDQSKTNHF
;
A
#
# COMPACT_ATOMS: atom_id res chain seq x y z
N MET A 1 -3.61 -7.77 -13.80
CA MET A 1 -4.63 -8.84 -13.86
C MET A 1 -3.98 -10.21 -14.00
N ASP A 2 -2.72 -10.27 -14.38
CA ASP A 2 -2.00 -11.51 -14.69
C ASP A 2 -1.89 -12.47 -13.51
N SER A 3 -1.81 -11.97 -12.27
CA SER A 3 -1.75 -12.84 -11.09
C SER A 3 -2.96 -13.77 -10.94
N TRP A 4 -4.12 -13.45 -11.52
CA TRP A 4 -5.28 -14.34 -11.47
C TRP A 4 -5.07 -15.64 -12.26
N THR A 5 -4.19 -15.66 -13.27
CA THR A 5 -3.94 -16.87 -14.06
C THR A 5 -3.22 -17.94 -13.24
N GLU A 6 -2.39 -17.55 -12.27
CA GLU A 6 -1.68 -18.45 -11.35
C GLU A 6 -2.45 -18.75 -10.06
N LEU A 7 -3.70 -18.29 -9.91
CA LEU A 7 -4.49 -18.58 -8.71
C LEU A 7 -4.66 -20.09 -8.48
N LYS A 8 -4.91 -20.84 -9.55
CA LYS A 8 -5.03 -22.31 -9.47
C LYS A 8 -3.73 -22.95 -8.98
N GLY A 9 -2.59 -22.50 -9.52
CA GLY A 9 -1.27 -22.97 -9.10
C GLY A 9 -0.98 -22.63 -7.64
N ALA A 10 -1.29 -21.41 -7.21
CA ALA A 10 -1.14 -20.98 -5.82
C ALA A 10 -1.98 -21.83 -4.84
N ILE A 11 -3.19 -22.24 -5.22
CA ILE A 11 -4.03 -23.12 -4.41
C ILE A 11 -3.49 -24.55 -4.38
N ALA A 12 -3.07 -25.09 -5.52
CA ALA A 12 -2.69 -26.50 -5.65
C ALA A 12 -1.29 -26.81 -5.10
N GLU A 13 -0.32 -25.93 -5.36
CA GLU A 13 1.09 -26.14 -5.08
C GLU A 13 1.62 -25.21 -3.97
N GLY A 14 0.80 -24.26 -3.54
CA GLY A 14 1.19 -23.21 -2.61
C GLY A 14 1.86 -22.01 -3.29
N GLY A 15 2.15 -21.00 -2.46
CA GLY A 15 2.75 -19.73 -2.87
C GLY A 15 1.74 -18.61 -3.09
N ILE A 16 2.24 -17.46 -3.55
CA ILE A 16 1.44 -16.26 -3.85
C ILE A 16 1.35 -16.14 -5.37
N ALA A 17 0.13 -16.03 -5.90
CA ALA A 17 -0.09 -16.02 -7.35
C ALA A 17 0.68 -14.90 -8.08
N PHE A 18 0.84 -13.74 -7.44
CA PHE A 18 1.71 -12.66 -7.95
C PHE A 18 3.17 -13.13 -8.11
N ASN A 19 3.73 -13.73 -7.06
CA ASN A 19 5.12 -14.20 -7.06
C ASN A 19 5.33 -15.33 -8.08
N ARG A 20 4.32 -16.16 -8.33
CA ARG A 20 4.39 -17.24 -9.32
C ARG A 20 4.49 -16.73 -10.76
N ILE A 21 3.90 -15.56 -11.06
CA ILE A 21 4.04 -14.89 -12.36
C ILE A 21 5.35 -14.10 -12.45
N TYR A 22 5.63 -13.28 -11.44
CA TYR A 22 6.70 -12.27 -11.53
C TYR A 22 8.04 -12.73 -10.91
N GLY A 23 8.07 -13.91 -10.28
CA GLY A 23 9.26 -14.48 -9.65
C GLY A 23 9.73 -13.76 -8.38
N MET A 24 9.03 -12.72 -7.95
CA MET A 24 9.37 -11.86 -6.82
C MET A 24 8.10 -11.34 -6.14
N ASN A 25 8.22 -10.84 -4.92
CA ASN A 25 7.07 -10.27 -4.23
C ASN A 25 6.67 -8.90 -4.80
N ILE A 26 5.45 -8.44 -4.49
CA ILE A 26 4.92 -7.18 -5.03
C ILE A 26 5.77 -5.94 -4.70
N PHE A 27 6.43 -5.92 -3.54
CA PHE A 27 7.29 -4.81 -3.14
C PHE A 27 8.62 -4.83 -3.91
N GLU A 28 9.23 -6.00 -4.08
CA GLU A 28 10.39 -6.18 -4.95
C GLU A 28 10.05 -5.80 -6.40
N TYR A 29 8.89 -6.24 -6.89
CA TYR A 29 8.43 -5.90 -8.24
C TYR A 29 8.22 -4.39 -8.41
N SER A 30 7.69 -3.71 -7.40
CA SER A 30 7.54 -2.25 -7.42
C SER A 30 8.90 -1.53 -7.48
N ALA A 31 9.98 -2.11 -6.96
CA ALA A 31 11.31 -1.52 -7.07
C ALA A 31 11.89 -1.62 -8.50
N VAL A 32 11.50 -2.63 -9.28
CA VAL A 32 12.04 -2.88 -10.64
C VAL A 32 11.20 -2.27 -11.75
N ASP A 33 9.90 -2.07 -11.55
CA ASP A 33 8.98 -1.50 -12.54
C ASP A 33 8.44 -0.13 -12.08
N PRO A 34 8.99 0.99 -12.59
CA PRO A 34 8.56 2.32 -12.21
C PRO A 34 7.09 2.64 -12.54
N THR A 35 6.54 2.03 -13.60
CA THR A 35 5.15 2.26 -14.01
C THR A 35 4.21 1.59 -13.03
N PHE A 36 4.52 0.34 -12.66
CA PHE A 36 3.79 -0.38 -11.62
C PHE A 36 3.90 0.33 -10.27
N ASN A 37 5.10 0.78 -9.88
CA ASN A 37 5.33 1.53 -8.66
C ASN A 37 4.46 2.78 -8.56
N TYR A 38 4.43 3.58 -9.63
CA TYR A 38 3.61 4.79 -9.68
C TYR A 38 2.12 4.46 -9.54
N GLY A 39 1.63 3.44 -10.26
CA GLY A 39 0.24 2.99 -10.18
C GLY A 39 -0.12 2.51 -8.76
N LEU A 40 0.72 1.66 -8.17
CA LEU A 40 0.53 1.14 -6.82
C LEU A 40 0.50 2.28 -5.79
N ASN A 41 1.48 3.17 -5.80
CA ASN A 41 1.58 4.28 -4.86
C ASN A 41 0.42 5.26 -5.00
N LYS A 42 -0.06 5.53 -6.22
CA LYS A 42 -1.23 6.39 -6.46
C LYS A 42 -2.51 5.79 -5.87
N VAL A 43 -2.72 4.48 -6.04
CA VAL A 43 -3.88 3.78 -5.44
C VAL A 43 -3.78 3.82 -3.92
N MET A 44 -2.62 3.48 -3.35
CA MET A 44 -2.40 3.50 -1.91
C MET A 44 -2.63 4.88 -1.29
N PHE A 45 -2.15 5.95 -1.93
CA PHE A 45 -2.38 7.32 -1.47
C PHE A 45 -3.87 7.70 -1.45
N ASN A 46 -4.59 7.44 -2.55
CA ASN A 46 -6.01 7.79 -2.64
C ASN A 46 -6.85 7.02 -1.61
N THR A 47 -6.63 5.72 -1.46
CA THR A 47 -7.34 4.89 -0.48
C THR A 47 -7.02 5.32 0.95
N THR A 48 -5.74 5.53 1.26
CA THR A 48 -5.31 5.97 2.60
C THR A 48 -5.87 7.34 2.96
N THR A 49 -5.97 8.26 2.00
CA THR A 49 -6.56 9.60 2.22
C THR A 49 -8.01 9.48 2.68
N ILE A 50 -8.82 8.68 1.98
CA ILE A 50 -10.25 8.49 2.33
C ILE A 50 -10.37 7.89 3.74
N VAL A 51 -9.61 6.84 4.03
CA VAL A 51 -9.67 6.14 5.33
C VAL A 51 -9.15 7.03 6.45
N THR A 52 -8.04 7.72 6.26
CA THR A 52 -7.41 8.57 7.28
C THR A 52 -8.32 9.75 7.64
N ASN A 53 -8.94 10.41 6.66
CA ASN A 53 -9.93 11.45 6.92
C ASN A 53 -11.06 10.94 7.83
N ARG A 54 -11.57 9.74 7.55
CA ARG A 54 -12.62 9.14 8.37
C ARG A 54 -12.14 8.78 9.78
N VAL A 55 -10.89 8.34 9.92
CA VAL A 55 -10.28 8.08 11.24
C VAL A 55 -10.16 9.38 12.04
N LEU A 56 -9.65 10.46 11.44
CA LEU A 56 -9.49 11.75 12.12
C LEU A 56 -10.82 12.36 12.57
N GLU A 57 -11.92 12.09 11.86
CA GLU A 57 -13.27 12.50 12.26
C GLU A 57 -13.81 11.75 13.49
N LEU A 58 -13.44 10.48 13.65
CA LEU A 58 -14.05 9.58 14.63
C LEU A 58 -13.17 9.26 15.83
N TYR A 59 -11.85 9.41 15.69
CA TYR A 59 -10.88 8.91 16.65
C TYR A 59 -10.06 10.04 17.26
N ASP A 60 -10.33 10.30 18.54
CA ASP A 60 -9.68 11.36 19.31
C ASP A 60 -8.32 10.98 19.91
N GLY A 61 -7.87 9.72 19.75
CA GLY A 61 -6.64 9.23 20.40
C GLY A 61 -5.35 9.92 19.95
N PHE A 62 -5.39 10.73 18.87
CA PHE A 62 -4.26 11.53 18.41
C PHE A 62 -4.15 12.92 19.05
N LYS A 63 -5.14 13.39 19.82
CA LYS A 63 -5.18 14.78 20.31
C LYS A 63 -4.03 15.16 21.27
N ASN A 64 -3.47 14.20 22.00
CA ASN A 64 -2.46 14.45 23.04
C ASN A 64 -1.17 13.65 22.85
N ILE A 65 -0.87 13.23 21.62
CA ILE A 65 0.39 12.53 21.33
C ILE A 65 1.47 13.53 20.93
N ASN A 66 2.65 13.42 21.54
CA ASN A 66 3.79 14.31 21.25
C ASN A 66 4.61 13.81 20.05
N ARG A 67 4.40 12.56 19.64
CA ARG A 67 5.10 11.93 18.52
C ARG A 67 4.22 10.85 17.92
N LEU A 68 4.00 10.94 16.61
CA LEU A 68 3.43 9.89 15.78
C LEU A 68 4.53 9.38 14.84
N VAL A 69 4.66 8.06 14.72
CA VAL A 69 5.54 7.44 13.73
C VAL A 69 4.69 6.57 12.82
N ASP A 70 4.60 6.96 11.56
CA ASP A 70 3.94 6.17 10.52
C ASP A 70 4.94 5.16 9.93
N VAL A 71 4.95 3.95 10.48
CA VAL A 71 5.84 2.86 10.03
C VAL A 71 5.31 2.28 8.74
N GLY A 72 6.06 2.45 7.64
CA GLY A 72 5.64 1.99 6.32
C GLY A 72 4.74 2.98 5.57
N GLY A 73 4.61 4.23 6.04
CA GLY A 73 3.78 5.28 5.43
C GLY A 73 4.12 5.65 3.97
N GLY A 74 5.29 5.22 3.49
CA GLY A 74 5.68 5.28 2.07
C GLY A 74 5.56 6.67 1.45
N TRP A 75 5.27 6.70 0.14
CA TRP A 75 5.02 7.94 -0.60
C TRP A 75 3.73 8.64 -0.16
N SER A 76 2.76 7.89 0.36
CA SER A 76 1.48 8.41 0.80
C SER A 76 1.59 9.39 1.98
N TRP A 77 2.52 9.13 2.91
CA TRP A 77 2.76 10.01 4.05
C TRP A 77 3.43 11.34 3.66
N ASP A 78 4.36 11.30 2.71
CA ASP A 78 5.02 12.53 2.23
C ASP A 78 4.00 13.50 1.61
N GLN A 79 3.06 12.95 0.84
CA GLN A 79 1.97 13.74 0.25
C GLN A 79 0.95 14.20 1.30
N SER A 80 0.67 13.44 2.36
CA SER A 80 -0.30 13.86 3.40
C SER A 80 0.21 15.02 4.26
N LYS A 81 1.54 15.17 4.40
CA LYS A 81 2.16 16.36 5.04
C LYS A 81 1.87 17.67 4.29
N THR A 82 1.50 17.60 3.01
CA THR A 82 1.15 18.80 2.25
C THR A 82 -0.29 19.24 2.46
N ASN A 83 -1.13 18.43 3.13
CA ASN A 83 -2.55 18.72 3.25
C ASN A 83 -3.14 18.80 4.66
N HIS A 84 -2.74 18.05 5.70
CA HIS A 84 -3.52 18.07 6.97
C HIS A 84 -2.76 17.79 8.29
N PHE A 85 -1.53 18.27 8.44
CA PHE A 85 -0.92 18.53 9.77
C PHE A 85 -0.17 19.86 9.76
#